data_AF-A0A2T6ZRU1-F1
#
_entry.id   AF-A0A2T6ZRU1-F1
#
_cell.length_a   1.000
_cell.length_b   1.000
_cell.length_c   1.000
_cell.angle_alpha   90.00
_cell.angle_beta   90.00
_cell.angle_gamma   90.00
#
_symmetry.space_group_name_H-M   'P 1'
#
loop_
_entity.id
_entity.type
_entity.pdbx_description
1 polymer ?
#
loop_
_entity_poly.entity_id
_entity_poly.type
_entity_poly.pdbx_seq_one_letter_code
_entity_poly.pdbx_strand_id
1 'polypeptide(L)'
;MTRAVSRTTKSNWTSVDNNDAAAADAIISAKNPENPEDQPAIVEGKDEKPTTIQKMSSGAHAGLQTAAQVAAQLERQRKAEAARFAAEDPEISGKGQETIYRDASGRIINVVMARAEARKKLEEEEAKQRKLEEHLKGDVQLVQKAERKKELEDAKYTPMARYADDKELNEELKERDRWNDPAMAFLSSKKKGVSKTGRPLYQGAAPPNRYGILPGHRWDGVDRGNGWEKKWFQAQNARKNRAQIEHDMEIDV
;
A
#
# COMPACT_ATOMS: atom_id res chain seq x y z
N MET A 1 -11.55 14.43 -49.27
CA MET A 1 -10.42 13.72 -48.62
C MET A 1 -10.84 13.35 -47.21
N THR A 2 -11.41 12.15 -47.05
CA THR A 2 -11.91 11.62 -45.78
C THR A 2 -10.76 10.93 -45.04
N ARG A 3 -10.44 11.39 -43.82
CA ARG A 3 -9.40 10.83 -42.96
C ARG A 3 -10.02 9.72 -42.11
N ALA A 4 -9.65 8.47 -42.38
CA ALA A 4 -10.09 7.32 -41.59
C ALA A 4 -9.44 7.34 -40.19
N VAL A 5 -10.28 7.24 -39.15
CA VAL A 5 -9.86 7.11 -37.75
C VAL A 5 -9.65 5.62 -37.46
N SER A 6 -8.42 5.21 -37.18
CA SER A 6 -8.13 3.85 -36.72
C SER A 6 -8.55 3.69 -35.26
N ARG A 7 -9.43 2.72 -35.00
CA ARG A 7 -9.80 2.29 -33.64
C ARG A 7 -8.69 1.39 -33.11
N THR A 8 -8.10 1.76 -31.98
CA THR A 8 -7.19 0.89 -31.23
C THR A 8 -8.00 -0.17 -30.47
N THR A 9 -7.80 -1.44 -30.84
CA THR A 9 -8.37 -2.58 -30.12
C THR A 9 -7.65 -2.71 -28.78
N LYS A 10 -8.32 -2.42 -27.67
CA LYS A 10 -7.79 -2.69 -26.33
C LYS A 10 -7.72 -4.21 -26.14
N SER A 11 -6.53 -4.74 -25.85
CA SER A 11 -6.35 -6.14 -25.46
C SER A 11 -7.02 -6.39 -24.11
N ASN A 12 -7.95 -7.34 -24.07
CA ASN A 12 -8.71 -7.73 -22.89
C ASN A 12 -8.00 -8.87 -22.14
N TRP A 13 -6.75 -8.65 -21.74
CA TRP A 13 -6.04 -9.59 -20.86
C TRP A 13 -6.20 -9.10 -19.41
N THR A 14 -6.96 -9.83 -18.62
CA THR A 14 -7.01 -9.68 -17.17
C THR A 14 -5.72 -10.24 -16.57
N SER A 15 -4.96 -9.38 -15.89
CA SER A 15 -3.85 -9.80 -15.04
C SER A 15 -4.43 -10.50 -13.83
N VAL A 16 -4.23 -11.82 -13.74
CA VAL A 16 -4.59 -12.59 -12.54
C VAL A 16 -3.54 -12.28 -11.48
N ASP A 17 -4.01 -11.84 -10.32
CA ASP A 17 -3.17 -11.52 -9.16
C ASP A 17 -2.32 -12.73 -8.74
N ASN A 18 -1.04 -12.48 -8.41
CA ASN A 18 -0.02 -13.49 -8.11
C ASN A 18 -0.35 -14.46 -6.96
N ASN A 19 -1.43 -14.23 -6.21
CA ASN A 19 -1.88 -15.11 -5.13
C ASN A 19 -2.59 -16.37 -5.63
N ASP A 20 -3.30 -16.31 -6.76
CA ASP A 20 -4.01 -17.49 -7.30
C ASP A 20 -3.04 -18.46 -7.99
N ALA A 21 -1.92 -17.96 -8.50
CA ALA A 21 -0.84 -18.81 -9.03
C ALA A 21 -0.19 -19.66 -7.92
N ALA A 22 0.08 -19.05 -6.76
CA ALA A 22 0.62 -19.77 -5.60
C ALA A 22 -0.37 -20.79 -5.03
N ALA A 23 -1.67 -20.47 -5.02
CA ALA A 23 -2.71 -21.41 -4.60
C ALA A 23 -2.90 -22.56 -5.61
N ALA A 24 -2.81 -22.29 -6.92
CA ALA A 24 -2.87 -23.30 -7.97
C ALA A 24 -1.66 -24.25 -7.92
N ASP A 25 -0.44 -23.73 -7.71
CA ASP A 25 0.78 -24.53 -7.55
C ASP A 25 0.75 -25.40 -6.28
N ALA A 26 0.14 -24.90 -5.19
CA ALA A 26 -0.06 -25.68 -3.97
C ALA A 26 -1.09 -26.83 -4.18
N ILE A 27 -2.13 -26.61 -4.99
CA ILE A 27 -3.12 -27.65 -5.31
C ILE A 27 -2.52 -28.70 -6.27
N ILE A 28 -1.67 -28.28 -7.20
CA ILE A 28 -0.96 -29.20 -8.12
C ILE A 28 0.06 -30.05 -7.35
N SER A 29 0.78 -29.48 -6.37
CA SER A 29 1.70 -30.24 -5.53
C SER A 29 0.99 -31.17 -4.53
N ALA A 30 -0.19 -30.76 -4.03
CA ALA A 30 -1.01 -31.59 -3.14
C ALA A 30 -1.77 -32.72 -3.87
N LYS A 31 -1.90 -32.65 -5.20
CA LYS A 31 -2.64 -33.63 -6.02
C LYS A 31 -1.73 -34.60 -6.79
N ASN A 32 -0.52 -34.82 -6.29
CA ASN A 32 0.30 -35.97 -6.67
C ASN A 32 0.05 -37.10 -5.66
N PRO A 33 -0.85 -38.08 -5.93
CA PRO A 33 -0.89 -39.29 -5.14
C PRO A 33 0.34 -40.12 -5.51
N GLU A 34 1.40 -40.02 -4.70
CA GLU A 34 2.44 -41.04 -4.67
C GLU A 34 1.81 -42.35 -4.19
N ASN A 35 1.34 -43.16 -5.15
CA ASN A 35 1.07 -44.57 -4.93
C ASN A 35 2.42 -45.29 -4.98
N PRO A 36 2.89 -45.93 -3.89
CA PRO A 36 4.24 -46.52 -3.83
C PRO A 36 4.42 -47.82 -4.63
N GLU A 37 3.41 -48.28 -5.38
CA GLU A 37 3.41 -49.60 -6.05
C GLU A 37 3.80 -49.58 -7.53
N ASP A 38 4.02 -48.42 -8.17
CA ASP A 38 4.38 -48.32 -9.61
C ASP A 38 5.76 -47.66 -9.84
N GLN A 39 6.73 -47.96 -8.97
CA GLN A 39 8.13 -47.66 -9.25
C GLN A 39 8.75 -48.81 -10.07
N PRO A 40 9.39 -48.56 -11.23
CA PRO A 40 10.27 -49.57 -11.80
C PRO A 40 11.39 -49.82 -10.79
N ALA A 41 11.49 -51.05 -10.31
CA ALA A 41 12.42 -51.50 -9.28
C ALA A 41 13.81 -50.82 -9.42
N ILE A 42 14.10 -49.90 -8.51
CA ILE A 42 15.45 -49.38 -8.33
C ILE A 42 16.21 -50.48 -7.61
N VAL A 43 17.02 -51.21 -8.38
CA VAL A 43 18.01 -52.13 -7.82
C VAL A 43 19.03 -51.26 -7.08
N GLU A 44 18.86 -51.10 -5.78
CA GLU A 44 19.93 -50.67 -4.88
C GLU A 44 20.99 -51.77 -4.82
N GLY A 45 21.86 -51.80 -5.83
CA GLY A 45 23.13 -52.48 -5.76
C GLY A 45 24.09 -51.67 -4.90
N LYS A 46 24.06 -51.92 -3.58
CA LYS A 46 25.27 -51.76 -2.76
C LYS A 46 26.30 -52.76 -3.28
N ASP A 47 27.52 -52.28 -3.41
CA ASP A 47 28.73 -53.01 -3.79
C ASP A 47 28.83 -53.37 -5.28
N GLU A 48 29.44 -52.48 -6.07
CA GLU A 48 30.35 -52.86 -7.17
C GLU A 48 31.12 -51.63 -7.73
N LYS A 49 32.30 -51.91 -8.27
CA LYS A 49 33.43 -51.03 -8.67
C LYS A 49 33.04 -49.78 -9.49
N PRO A 50 33.88 -48.71 -9.53
CA PRO A 50 33.54 -47.47 -10.22
C PRO A 50 33.38 -47.71 -11.73
N THR A 51 32.15 -47.87 -12.19
CA THR A 51 31.82 -47.80 -13.61
C THR A 51 31.88 -46.34 -14.02
N THR A 52 32.86 -46.00 -14.84
CA THR A 52 33.01 -44.69 -15.48
C THR A 52 31.71 -44.34 -16.20
N ILE A 53 30.89 -43.47 -15.59
CA ILE A 53 29.67 -42.96 -16.21
C ILE A 53 30.07 -42.27 -17.52
N GLN A 54 29.56 -42.75 -18.66
CA GLN A 54 29.88 -42.17 -19.96
C GLN A 54 29.38 -40.73 -20.00
N LYS A 55 30.33 -39.80 -20.15
CA LYS A 55 30.06 -38.37 -20.32
C LYS A 55 30.08 -38.05 -21.81
N MET A 56 29.17 -37.20 -22.24
CA MET A 56 29.19 -36.62 -23.57
C MET A 56 30.36 -35.63 -23.69
N SER A 57 30.69 -35.23 -24.92
CA SER A 57 31.71 -34.21 -25.21
C SER A 57 31.46 -32.88 -24.50
N SER A 58 30.21 -32.58 -24.14
CA SER A 58 29.81 -31.42 -23.32
C SER A 58 30.01 -31.60 -21.82
N GLY A 59 30.54 -32.74 -21.36
CA GLY A 59 30.67 -33.09 -19.94
C GLY A 59 29.34 -33.44 -19.25
N ALA A 60 28.23 -33.48 -19.99
CA ALA A 60 26.92 -33.94 -19.54
C ALA A 60 26.88 -35.48 -19.42
N HIS A 61 26.09 -36.05 -18.51
CA HIS A 61 25.96 -37.52 -18.42
C HIS A 61 25.11 -38.04 -19.59
N ALA A 62 25.50 -39.15 -20.22
CA ALA A 62 24.73 -39.76 -21.31
C ALA A 62 23.59 -40.65 -20.74
N GLY A 63 22.38 -40.59 -21.34
CA GLY A 63 21.22 -41.42 -20.97
C GLY A 63 19.94 -40.63 -20.67
N LEU A 64 18.85 -41.34 -20.32
CA LEU A 64 17.56 -40.76 -19.93
C LEU A 64 17.71 -40.15 -18.52
N GLN A 65 17.74 -38.82 -18.41
CA GLN A 65 17.88 -38.11 -17.15
C GLN A 65 16.58 -37.47 -16.69
N THR A 66 16.40 -37.34 -15.39
CA THR A 66 15.33 -36.54 -14.78
C THR A 66 15.70 -35.05 -14.77
N ALA A 67 14.71 -34.14 -14.75
CA ALA A 67 14.94 -32.69 -14.74
C ALA A 67 15.81 -32.22 -13.55
N ALA A 68 15.63 -32.86 -12.38
CA ALA A 68 16.43 -32.58 -11.18
C ALA A 68 17.92 -32.95 -11.37
N GLN A 69 18.21 -34.06 -12.05
CA GLN A 69 19.58 -34.48 -12.36
C GLN A 69 20.27 -33.50 -13.33
N VAL A 70 19.55 -33.00 -14.33
CA VAL A 70 20.06 -32.00 -15.29
C VAL A 70 20.35 -30.66 -14.60
N ALA A 71 19.46 -30.19 -13.72
CA ALA A 71 19.67 -28.95 -12.97
C ALA A 71 20.88 -29.05 -12.03
N ALA A 72 21.01 -30.16 -11.29
CA ALA A 72 22.16 -30.40 -10.42
C ALA A 72 23.48 -30.48 -11.22
N GLN A 73 23.45 -31.07 -12.42
CA GLN A 73 24.60 -31.14 -13.30
C GLN A 73 25.01 -29.76 -13.83
N LEU A 74 24.05 -28.93 -14.25
CA LEU A 74 24.28 -27.55 -14.67
C LEU A 74 24.84 -26.68 -13.54
N GLU A 75 24.30 -26.79 -12.33
CA GLU A 75 24.86 -26.08 -11.17
C GLU A 75 26.29 -26.52 -10.86
N ARG A 76 26.58 -27.82 -10.96
CA ARG A 76 27.92 -28.35 -10.72
C ARG A 76 28.91 -27.88 -11.79
N GLN A 77 28.50 -27.83 -13.05
CA GLN A 77 29.31 -27.26 -14.14
C GLN A 77 29.53 -25.75 -13.92
N ARG A 78 28.49 -24.97 -13.63
CA ARG A 78 28.61 -23.53 -13.33
C ARG A 78 29.53 -23.26 -12.13
N LYS A 79 29.41 -24.04 -11.05
CA LYS A 79 30.30 -23.92 -9.88
C LYS A 79 31.74 -24.29 -10.22
N ALA A 80 31.96 -25.33 -11.02
CA ALA A 80 33.28 -25.74 -11.46
C ALA A 80 33.92 -24.73 -12.43
N GLU A 81 33.15 -24.16 -13.35
CA GLU A 81 33.57 -23.08 -14.26
C GLU A 81 33.87 -21.80 -13.47
N ALA A 82 33.02 -21.42 -12.53
CA ALA A 82 33.26 -20.28 -11.64
C ALA A 82 34.51 -20.49 -10.77
N ALA A 83 34.75 -21.71 -10.27
CA ALA A 83 35.95 -22.04 -9.51
C ALA A 83 37.21 -22.04 -10.38
N ARG A 84 37.14 -22.52 -11.62
CA ARG A 84 38.24 -22.44 -12.61
C ARG A 84 38.56 -20.99 -12.94
N PHE A 85 37.53 -20.20 -13.26
CA PHE A 85 37.67 -18.76 -13.50
C PHE A 85 38.16 -18.00 -12.26
N ALA A 86 37.82 -18.47 -11.05
CA ALA A 86 38.34 -17.93 -9.80
C ALA A 86 39.85 -18.22 -9.62
N ALA A 87 40.30 -19.42 -10.01
CA ALA A 87 41.67 -19.91 -9.88
C ALA A 87 42.62 -19.46 -11.00
N GLU A 88 42.09 -18.96 -12.13
CA GLU A 88 42.88 -18.38 -13.23
C GLU A 88 43.67 -17.14 -12.75
N ASP A 89 44.90 -16.98 -13.25
CA ASP A 89 45.80 -15.88 -12.86
C ASP A 89 45.14 -14.51 -13.09
N PRO A 90 45.25 -13.57 -12.13
CA PRO A 90 44.58 -12.28 -12.20
C PRO A 90 45.00 -11.40 -13.39
N GLU A 91 46.22 -11.60 -13.93
CA GLU A 91 46.69 -10.91 -15.16
C GLU A 91 45.99 -11.40 -16.43
N ILE A 92 45.66 -12.70 -16.51
CA ILE A 92 44.97 -13.31 -17.66
C ILE A 92 43.45 -13.17 -17.51
N SER A 93 42.95 -13.26 -16.27
CA SER A 93 41.53 -13.11 -15.91
C SER A 93 41.06 -11.66 -15.98
N GLY A 94 41.97 -10.68 -16.03
CA GLY A 94 41.64 -9.24 -16.04
C GLY A 94 41.11 -8.73 -14.69
N LYS A 95 41.24 -9.52 -13.62
CA LYS A 95 40.82 -9.15 -12.25
C LYS A 95 41.73 -8.02 -11.75
N GLY A 96 41.22 -6.79 -11.79
CA GLY A 96 41.91 -5.60 -11.29
C GLY A 96 42.21 -4.54 -12.34
N GLN A 97 41.92 -4.78 -13.62
CA GLN A 97 41.93 -3.71 -14.62
C GLN A 97 40.71 -2.80 -14.41
N GLU A 98 40.91 -1.49 -14.44
CA GLU A 98 39.82 -0.51 -14.31
C GLU A 98 38.89 -0.62 -15.52
N THR A 99 37.67 -1.14 -15.31
CA THR A 99 36.67 -1.20 -16.37
C THR A 99 36.15 0.21 -16.67
N ILE A 100 36.55 0.75 -17.82
CA ILE A 100 36.06 2.05 -18.31
C ILE A 100 34.66 1.85 -18.91
N TYR A 101 33.64 2.34 -18.22
CA TYR A 101 32.28 2.35 -18.73
C TYR A 101 32.08 3.53 -19.69
N ARG A 102 31.47 3.28 -20.85
CA ARG A 102 31.13 4.31 -21.85
C ARG A 102 29.63 4.30 -22.14
N ASP A 103 29.04 5.47 -22.40
CA ASP A 103 27.66 5.54 -22.89
C ASP A 103 27.56 5.16 -24.37
N ALA A 104 26.34 5.06 -24.89
CA ALA A 104 26.06 4.79 -26.31
C ALA A 104 26.63 5.87 -27.26
N SER A 105 27.08 7.02 -26.75
CA SER A 105 27.75 8.10 -27.48
C SER A 105 29.28 8.06 -27.37
N GLY A 106 29.83 7.10 -26.62
CA GLY A 106 31.26 6.88 -26.42
C GLY A 106 31.90 7.70 -25.29
N ARG A 107 31.12 8.50 -24.53
CA ARG A 107 31.63 9.29 -23.40
C ARG A 107 31.91 8.38 -22.19
N ILE A 108 33.08 8.56 -21.58
CA ILE A 108 33.48 7.82 -20.38
C ILE A 108 32.62 8.26 -19.19
N ILE A 109 31.91 7.33 -18.58
CA ILE A 109 31.08 7.58 -17.40
C ILE A 109 31.82 7.07 -16.16
N ASN A 110 31.97 7.92 -15.15
CA ASN A 110 32.34 7.46 -13.82
C ASN A 110 31.11 6.81 -13.15
N VAL A 111 31.13 5.49 -13.02
CA VAL A 111 30.05 4.66 -12.45
C VAL A 111 29.60 5.12 -11.06
N VAL A 112 30.51 5.61 -10.23
CA VAL A 112 30.19 6.10 -8.88
C VAL A 112 29.35 7.37 -8.96
N MET A 113 29.74 8.30 -9.84
CA MET A 113 29.03 9.56 -10.05
C MET A 113 27.66 9.33 -10.71
N ALA A 114 27.59 8.49 -11.74
CA ALA A 114 26.31 8.17 -12.39
C ALA A 114 25.34 7.46 -11.44
N ARG A 115 25.83 6.58 -10.55
CA ARG A 115 24.99 5.94 -9.52
C ARG A 115 24.52 6.93 -8.46
N ALA A 116 25.37 7.88 -8.07
CA ALA A 116 24.99 8.95 -7.16
C ALA A 116 23.95 9.90 -7.78
N GLU A 117 24.10 10.26 -9.06
CA GLU A 117 23.13 11.06 -9.80
C GLU A 117 21.81 10.33 -10.01
N ALA A 118 21.84 9.03 -10.33
CA ALA A 118 20.63 8.22 -10.43
C ALA A 118 19.90 8.12 -9.08
N ARG A 119 20.63 7.92 -7.97
CA ARG A 119 20.06 7.93 -6.62
C ARG A 119 19.43 9.28 -6.26
N LYS A 120 20.11 10.39 -6.55
CA LYS A 120 19.56 11.74 -6.33
C LYS A 120 18.32 12.01 -7.17
N LYS A 121 18.32 11.59 -8.44
CA LYS A 121 17.13 11.72 -9.32
C LYS A 121 15.95 10.92 -8.78
N LEU A 122 16.17 9.69 -8.34
CA LEU A 122 15.13 8.87 -7.70
C LEU A 122 14.61 9.53 -6.42
N GLU A 123 15.49 10.00 -5.54
CA GLU A 123 15.09 10.70 -4.30
C GLU A 123 14.33 12.00 -4.59
N GLU A 124 14.72 12.76 -5.61
CA GLU A 124 14.00 13.96 -6.05
C GLU A 124 12.62 13.62 -6.63
N GLU A 125 12.51 12.54 -7.41
CA GLU A 125 11.24 12.04 -7.95
C GLU A 125 10.32 11.56 -6.82
N GLU A 126 10.84 10.80 -5.86
CA GLU A 126 10.12 10.38 -4.66
C GLU A 126 9.69 11.59 -3.82
N ALA A 127 10.55 12.59 -3.64
CA ALA A 127 10.20 13.81 -2.92
C ALA A 127 9.12 14.62 -3.66
N LYS A 128 9.15 14.67 -5.00
CA LYS A 128 8.10 15.29 -5.81
C LYS A 128 6.79 14.52 -5.68
N GLN A 129 6.82 13.19 -5.75
CA GLN A 129 5.65 12.35 -5.57
C GLN A 129 5.03 12.55 -4.18
N ARG A 130 5.85 12.55 -3.12
CA ARG A 130 5.40 12.85 -1.76
C ARG A 130 4.76 14.23 -1.63
N LYS A 131 5.36 15.27 -2.23
CA LYS A 131 4.78 16.62 -2.24
C LYS A 131 3.44 16.66 -2.98
N LEU A 132 3.33 15.94 -4.10
CA LEU A 132 2.08 15.82 -4.85
C LEU A 132 1.01 15.12 -4.00
N GLU A 133 1.35 14.00 -3.35
CA GLU A 133 0.43 13.30 -2.45
C GLU A 133 0.00 14.15 -1.25
N GLU A 134 0.92 14.92 -0.66
CA GLU A 134 0.63 15.85 0.43
C GLU A 134 -0.30 16.98 -0.03
N HIS A 135 -0.07 17.54 -1.22
CA HIS A 135 -0.91 18.58 -1.81
C HIS A 135 -2.29 18.07 -2.24
N LEU A 136 -2.40 16.79 -2.61
CA LEU A 136 -3.68 16.15 -2.96
C LEU A 136 -4.54 15.84 -1.72
N LYS A 137 -3.95 15.79 -0.52
CA LYS A 137 -4.69 15.56 0.73
C LYS A 137 -5.45 16.81 1.14
N GLY A 138 -6.60 16.61 1.78
CA GLY A 138 -7.41 17.73 2.28
C GLY A 138 -6.81 18.38 3.51
N ASP A 139 -6.79 19.72 3.57
CA ASP A 139 -6.30 20.50 4.72
C ASP A 139 -6.87 20.02 6.06
N VAL A 140 -8.18 19.74 6.12
CA VAL A 140 -8.84 19.27 7.35
C VAL A 140 -8.31 17.90 7.79
N GLN A 141 -8.00 17.01 6.84
CA GLN A 141 -7.44 15.69 7.14
C GLN A 141 -6.02 15.80 7.70
N LEU A 142 -5.23 16.76 7.18
CA LEU A 142 -3.90 17.05 7.69
C LEU A 142 -3.95 17.59 9.12
N VAL A 143 -4.86 18.55 9.39
CA VAL A 143 -5.09 19.08 10.76
C VAL A 143 -5.52 17.96 11.71
N GLN A 144 -6.50 17.15 11.33
CA GLN A 144 -6.96 16.02 12.15
C GLN A 144 -5.86 14.98 12.39
N LYS A 145 -4.99 14.73 11.40
CA LYS A 145 -3.85 13.81 11.56
C LYS A 145 -2.84 14.37 12.56
N ALA A 146 -2.60 15.69 12.54
CA ALA A 146 -1.72 16.35 13.50
C ALA A 146 -2.33 16.34 14.92
N GLU A 147 -3.62 16.64 15.07
CA GLU A 147 -4.36 16.55 16.34
C GLU A 147 -4.28 15.13 16.91
N ARG A 148 -4.63 14.11 16.12
CA ARG A 148 -4.54 12.70 16.55
C ARG A 148 -3.12 12.31 16.96
N LYS A 149 -2.10 12.80 16.26
CA LYS A 149 -0.70 12.51 16.63
C LYS A 149 -0.37 13.11 18.00
N LYS A 150 -0.79 14.35 18.26
CA LYS A 150 -0.62 14.98 19.57
C LYS A 150 -1.37 14.23 20.66
N GLU A 151 -2.65 13.89 20.43
CA GLU A 151 -3.45 13.07 21.34
C GLU A 151 -2.77 11.74 21.68
N LEU A 152 -2.13 11.08 20.70
CA LEU A 152 -1.38 9.84 20.94
C LEU A 152 -0.07 10.06 21.71
N GLU A 153 0.56 11.23 21.57
CA GLU A 153 1.74 11.60 22.35
C GLU A 153 1.35 11.93 23.80
N ASP A 154 0.25 12.67 23.98
CA ASP A 154 -0.30 13.06 25.28
C ASP A 154 -0.83 11.84 26.05
N ALA A 155 -1.52 10.92 25.35
CA ALA A 155 -2.05 9.69 25.92
C ALA A 155 -0.98 8.76 26.51
N LYS A 156 0.31 8.92 26.16
CA LYS A 156 1.40 8.20 26.82
C LYS A 156 1.57 8.60 28.28
N TYR A 157 1.20 9.83 28.61
CA TYR A 157 1.33 10.43 29.94
C TYR A 157 -0.01 10.49 30.68
N THR A 158 -1.13 10.47 29.95
CA THR A 158 -2.47 10.46 30.55
C THR A 158 -2.73 9.17 31.34
N PRO A 159 -3.24 9.24 32.57
CA PRO A 159 -3.62 8.05 33.33
C PRO A 159 -4.84 7.34 32.69
N MET A 160 -4.93 6.03 32.89
CA MET A 160 -6.03 5.21 32.33
C MET A 160 -7.42 5.64 32.84
N ALA A 161 -7.51 6.08 34.11
CA ALA A 161 -8.75 6.53 34.72
C ALA A 161 -8.71 8.04 34.97
N ARG A 162 -9.80 8.72 34.61
CA ARG A 162 -10.03 10.14 34.93
C ARG A 162 -10.81 10.24 36.25
N TYR A 163 -10.35 11.11 37.15
CA TYR A 163 -10.99 11.38 38.44
C TYR A 163 -11.58 12.79 38.47
N ALA A 164 -12.35 13.11 39.53
CA ALA A 164 -12.95 14.44 39.70
C ALA A 164 -11.90 15.57 39.78
N ASP A 165 -10.69 15.27 40.23
CA ASP A 165 -9.60 16.23 40.38
C ASP A 165 -8.75 16.42 39.11
N ASP A 166 -9.10 15.74 38.01
CA ASP A 166 -8.36 15.84 36.74
C ASP A 166 -8.43 17.27 36.17
N LYS A 167 -7.26 17.88 35.97
CA LYS A 167 -7.15 19.30 35.60
C LYS A 167 -7.67 19.55 34.19
N GLU A 168 -7.27 18.71 33.23
CA GLU A 168 -7.63 18.87 31.81
C GLU A 168 -9.14 18.74 31.64
N LEU A 169 -9.75 17.72 32.26
CA LEU A 169 -11.20 17.52 32.25
C LEU A 169 -11.94 18.71 32.88
N ASN A 170 -11.45 19.22 34.00
CA ASN A 170 -12.08 20.36 34.68
C ASN A 170 -11.97 21.65 33.87
N GLU A 171 -10.87 21.85 33.13
CA GLU A 171 -10.71 22.97 32.20
C GLU A 171 -11.67 22.84 31.01
N GLU A 172 -11.74 21.66 30.37
CA GLU A 172 -12.71 21.38 29.30
C GLU A 172 -14.15 21.61 29.75
N LEU A 173 -14.49 21.15 30.95
CA LEU A 173 -15.80 21.41 31.53
C LEU A 173 -15.99 22.91 31.70
N LYS A 174 -15.08 23.66 32.32
CA LYS A 174 -15.23 25.12 32.47
C LYS A 174 -15.45 25.84 31.14
N GLU A 175 -14.82 25.39 30.05
CA GLU A 175 -15.00 25.98 28.72
C GLU A 175 -16.36 25.73 28.06
N ARG A 176 -17.11 24.71 28.48
CA ARG A 176 -18.38 24.35 27.84
C ARG A 176 -19.42 25.48 27.98
N ASP A 177 -20.05 25.87 26.90
CA ASP A 177 -21.12 26.88 26.97
C ASP A 177 -22.39 26.30 27.62
N ARG A 178 -22.92 26.96 28.66
CA ARG A 178 -24.21 26.65 29.30
C ARG A 178 -25.26 27.67 28.94
N TRP A 179 -26.31 27.22 28.26
CA TRP A 179 -27.40 28.10 27.79
C TRP A 179 -28.13 28.87 28.91
N ASN A 180 -28.12 28.35 30.14
CA ASN A 180 -28.81 28.91 31.32
C ASN A 180 -27.90 29.68 32.28
N ASP A 181 -26.66 29.99 31.90
CA ASP A 181 -25.73 30.69 32.79
C ASP A 181 -25.88 32.21 32.67
N PRO A 182 -26.33 32.93 33.72
CA PRO A 182 -26.44 34.38 33.70
C PRO A 182 -25.07 35.08 33.55
N ALA A 183 -23.97 34.44 33.96
CA ALA A 183 -22.63 35.00 33.83
C ALA A 183 -22.14 35.01 32.37
N MET A 184 -22.73 34.18 31.50
CA MET A 184 -22.35 34.09 30.09
C MET A 184 -22.49 35.42 29.34
N ALA A 185 -23.47 36.26 29.73
CA ALA A 185 -23.67 37.57 29.14
C ALA A 185 -22.53 38.56 29.41
N PHE A 186 -21.76 38.36 30.48
CA PHE A 186 -20.62 39.21 30.86
C PHE A 186 -19.30 38.76 30.25
N LEU A 187 -19.23 37.51 29.76
CA LEU A 187 -18.03 36.95 29.15
C LEU A 187 -17.92 37.38 27.68
N SER A 188 -16.68 37.56 27.20
CA SER A 188 -16.44 37.88 25.79
C SER A 188 -16.90 36.73 24.89
N SER A 189 -17.61 37.02 23.80
CA SER A 189 -18.09 36.01 22.88
C SER A 189 -16.93 35.31 22.13
N LYS A 190 -16.98 33.98 22.06
CA LYS A 190 -16.03 33.18 21.27
C LYS A 190 -16.16 33.55 19.79
N LYS A 191 -15.06 33.56 19.03
CA LYS A 191 -15.04 33.85 17.59
C LYS A 191 -15.88 32.80 16.83
N LYS A 192 -17.14 33.12 16.55
CA LYS A 192 -18.05 32.29 15.73
C LYS A 192 -17.71 32.44 14.25
N GLY A 193 -17.95 31.39 13.46
CA GLY A 193 -17.86 31.46 12.00
C GLY A 193 -16.47 31.27 11.40
N VAL A 194 -15.57 30.54 12.06
CA VAL A 194 -14.27 30.14 11.50
C VAL A 194 -14.17 28.62 11.48
N SER A 195 -13.66 28.06 10.39
CA SER A 195 -13.45 26.61 10.23
C SER A 195 -12.26 26.12 11.07
N LYS A 196 -12.13 24.80 11.21
CA LYS A 196 -10.93 24.16 11.80
C LYS A 196 -9.62 24.57 11.10
N THR A 197 -9.70 24.94 9.82
CA THR A 197 -8.56 25.41 9.02
C THR A 197 -8.35 26.92 9.09
N GLY A 198 -9.08 27.64 9.94
CA GLY A 198 -8.96 29.10 10.09
C GLY A 198 -9.67 29.92 9.01
N ARG A 199 -10.46 29.28 8.13
CA ARG A 199 -11.16 29.97 7.04
C ARG A 199 -12.53 30.49 7.49
N PRO A 200 -12.98 31.65 7.00
CA PRO A 200 -14.30 32.18 7.36
C PRO A 200 -15.42 31.31 6.77
N LEU A 201 -16.39 30.99 7.63
CA LEU A 201 -17.61 30.24 7.32
C LEU A 201 -18.78 31.19 7.09
N TYR A 202 -19.81 30.67 6.43
CA TYR A 202 -21.08 31.37 6.26
C TYR A 202 -21.75 31.62 7.61
N GLN A 203 -22.32 32.82 7.77
CA GLN A 203 -22.93 33.25 9.03
C GLN A 203 -24.44 33.01 9.10
N GLY A 204 -25.11 32.79 7.96
CA GLY A 204 -26.54 32.54 7.89
C GLY A 204 -26.91 31.07 8.11
N ALA A 205 -28.22 30.79 8.08
CA ALA A 205 -28.72 29.43 8.12
C ALA A 205 -28.41 28.70 6.81
N ALA A 206 -27.85 27.50 6.91
CA ALA A 206 -27.56 26.63 5.78
C ALA A 206 -28.38 25.34 5.87
N PRO A 207 -28.76 24.72 4.74
CA PRO A 207 -29.41 23.42 4.77
C PRO A 207 -28.48 22.39 5.44
N PRO A 208 -29.04 21.47 6.25
CA PRO A 208 -28.24 20.45 6.90
C PRO A 208 -27.67 19.49 5.86
N ASN A 209 -26.47 18.98 6.12
CA ASN A 209 -25.84 17.95 5.31
C ASN A 209 -25.34 16.81 6.19
N ARG A 210 -24.99 15.68 5.55
CA ARG A 210 -24.59 14.44 6.23
C ARG A 210 -23.39 14.60 7.16
N TYR A 211 -22.52 15.55 6.84
CA TYR A 211 -21.24 15.74 7.51
C TYR A 211 -21.20 16.94 8.46
N GLY A 212 -22.33 17.66 8.63
CA GLY A 212 -22.39 18.88 9.44
C GLY A 212 -21.45 20.01 8.96
N ILE A 213 -21.04 19.99 7.69
CA ILE A 213 -20.10 20.96 7.13
C ILE A 213 -20.87 22.23 6.78
N LEU A 214 -20.53 23.35 7.42
CA LEU A 214 -21.09 24.65 7.07
C LEU A 214 -20.51 25.16 5.74
N PRO A 215 -21.30 25.87 4.94
CA PRO A 215 -20.82 26.48 3.71
C PRO A 215 -19.76 27.55 4.00
N GLY A 216 -18.91 27.81 3.01
CA GLY A 216 -17.92 28.88 3.11
C GLY A 216 -18.58 30.26 3.09
N HIS A 217 -17.89 31.28 3.63
CA HIS A 217 -18.40 32.66 3.72
C HIS A 217 -18.95 33.29 2.43
N ARG A 218 -18.56 32.78 1.25
CA ARG A 218 -18.97 33.30 -0.07
C ARG A 218 -20.23 32.64 -0.63
N TRP A 219 -20.83 31.71 0.11
CA TRP A 219 -22.07 31.10 -0.32
C TRP A 219 -23.20 32.14 -0.28
N ASP A 220 -24.03 32.14 -1.32
CA ASP A 220 -25.08 33.14 -1.55
C ASP A 220 -26.42 32.81 -0.87
N GLY A 221 -26.49 31.68 -0.16
CA GLY A 221 -27.69 31.21 0.52
C GLY A 221 -28.67 30.42 -0.36
N VAL A 222 -28.39 30.27 -1.67
CA VAL A 222 -29.28 29.55 -2.58
C VAL A 222 -28.83 28.09 -2.69
N ASP A 223 -29.75 27.16 -2.37
CA ASP A 223 -29.53 25.73 -2.57
C ASP A 223 -29.65 25.37 -4.06
N ARG A 224 -28.58 24.79 -4.60
CA ARG A 224 -28.48 24.33 -6.00
C ARG A 224 -28.31 22.81 -6.10
N GLY A 225 -28.61 22.08 -5.03
CA GLY A 225 -28.53 20.62 -5.01
C GLY A 225 -29.64 19.95 -5.81
N ASN A 226 -29.43 18.68 -6.16
CA ASN A 226 -30.43 17.81 -6.76
C ASN A 226 -31.49 17.28 -5.75
N GLY A 227 -31.47 17.76 -4.51
CA GLY A 227 -32.34 17.30 -3.42
C GLY A 227 -31.98 15.95 -2.81
N TRP A 228 -30.82 15.36 -3.12
CA TRP A 228 -30.37 14.08 -2.58
C TRP A 228 -30.28 14.08 -1.05
N GLU A 229 -29.64 15.09 -0.46
CA GLU A 229 -29.43 15.19 0.99
C GLU A 229 -30.77 15.19 1.75
N LYS A 230 -31.79 15.87 1.23
CA LYS A 230 -33.15 15.84 1.79
C LYS A 230 -33.75 14.42 1.75
N LYS A 231 -33.66 13.74 0.60
CA LYS A 231 -34.15 12.35 0.44
C LYS A 231 -33.40 11.39 1.37
N TRP A 232 -32.11 11.60 1.55
CA TRP A 232 -31.28 10.78 2.43
C TRP A 232 -31.71 10.92 3.90
N PHE A 233 -31.94 12.14 4.39
CA PHE A 233 -32.47 12.35 5.75
C PHE A 233 -33.86 11.74 5.93
N GLN A 234 -34.74 11.87 4.94
CA GLN A 234 -36.06 11.25 4.97
C GLN A 234 -35.96 9.73 5.07
N ALA A 235 -35.10 9.10 4.26
CA ALA A 235 -34.87 7.66 4.29
C ALA A 235 -34.27 7.19 5.64
N GLN A 236 -33.32 7.94 6.19
CA GLN A 236 -32.73 7.62 7.49
C GLN A 236 -33.77 7.74 8.63
N ASN A 237 -34.60 8.77 8.61
CA ASN A 237 -35.67 8.95 9.59
C ASN A 237 -36.73 7.85 9.46
N ALA A 238 -37.12 7.50 8.24
CA ALA A 238 -38.06 6.39 7.99
C ALA A 238 -37.50 5.06 8.54
N ARG A 239 -36.21 4.79 8.32
CA ARG A 239 -35.55 3.59 8.87
C ARG A 239 -35.53 3.59 10.40
N LYS A 240 -35.18 4.72 11.02
CA LYS A 240 -35.19 4.85 12.49
C LYS A 240 -36.58 4.66 13.07
N ASN A 241 -37.58 5.31 12.47
CA ASN A 241 -38.97 5.19 12.89
C ASN A 241 -39.46 3.75 12.78
N ARG A 242 -39.18 3.07 11.67
CA ARG A 242 -39.52 1.65 11.51
C ARG A 242 -38.89 0.78 12.61
N ALA A 243 -37.61 0.97 12.91
CA ALA A 243 -36.94 0.20 13.97
C ALA A 243 -37.53 0.47 15.36
N GLN A 244 -37.97 1.71 15.63
CA GLN A 244 -38.66 2.05 16.87
C GLN A 244 -40.04 1.37 16.94
N ILE A 245 -40.83 1.45 15.85
CA ILE A 245 -42.13 0.79 15.77
C ILE A 245 -41.98 -0.73 15.96
N GLU A 246 -41.00 -1.36 15.30
CA GLU A 246 -40.73 -2.80 15.45
C GLU A 246 -40.39 -3.17 16.90
N HIS A 247 -39.54 -2.39 17.56
CA HIS A 247 -39.19 -2.58 18.97
C HIS A 247 -40.40 -2.40 19.90
N ASP A 248 -41.21 -1.35 19.68
CA ASP A 248 -42.39 -1.08 20.49
C ASP A 248 -43.45 -2.18 20.31
N MET A 249 -43.62 -2.69 19.08
CA MET A 249 -44.49 -3.84 18.78
C MET A 249 -43.98 -5.15 19.39
N GLU A 250 -42.67 -5.37 19.48
CA GLU A 250 -42.07 -6.56 20.12
C GLU A 250 -42.29 -6.55 21.64
N ILE A 251 -42.29 -5.37 22.28
CA ILE A 251 -42.55 -5.23 23.72
C ILE A 251 -44.02 -5.45 24.07
N ASP A 252 -44.94 -5.09 23.18
CA ASP A 252 -46.39 -5.19 23.40
C ASP A 252 -46.97 -6.60 23.14
N VAL A 253 -46.16 -7.60 22.73
CA VAL A 253 -46.54 -9.01 22.52
C VAL A 253 -46.01 -9.91 23.63
#